data_AF-A0A937PP42-F1
#
_entry.id   AF-A0A937PP42-F1
#
_cell.length_a   1.000
_cell.length_b   1.000
_cell.length_c   1.000
_cell.angle_alpha   90.00
_cell.angle_beta   90.00
_cell.angle_gamma   90.00
#
_symmetry.space_group_name_H-M   'P 1'
#
loop_
_entity.id
_entity.type
_entity.pdbx_description
1 polymer ?
#
loop_
_entity_poly.entity_id
_entity_poly.type
_entity_poly.pdbx_seq_one_letter_code
_entity_poly.pdbx_strand_id
1 'polypeptide(L)' 'MRLLTRSDFDGLGCAALLKEVGVIDNIKFVHPKDVQDGKVEAKS' A
#
# COMPACT_ATOMS: atom_id res chain seq x y z
N MET A 1 5.62 2.76 -9.45
CA MET A 1 4.28 2.82 -8.84
C MET A 1 4.38 2.62 -7.32
N ARG A 2 3.64 3.41 -6.52
CA ARG A 2 3.55 3.25 -5.05
C ARG A 2 2.28 2.52 -4.64
N LEU A 3 2.42 1.46 -3.83
CA LEU A 3 1.29 0.76 -3.23
C LEU A 3 0.99 1.30 -1.82
N LEU A 4 -0.26 1.72 -1.59
CA LEU A 4 -0.81 1.95 -0.26
C LEU A 4 -1.69 0.74 0.11
N THR A 5 -1.40 0.09 1.23
CA THR A 5 -2.17 -1.10 1.66
C THR A 5 -2.19 -1.23 3.18
N ARG A 6 -3.01 -2.15 3.70
CA ARG A 6 -3.08 -2.47 5.13
C ARG A 6 -1.92 -3.40 5.51
N SER A 7 -1.47 -3.31 6.76
CA SER A 7 -0.44 -4.20 7.33
C SER A 7 -1.03 -5.51 7.87
N ASP A 8 -1.93 -6.12 7.10
CA ASP A 8 -2.46 -7.46 7.39
C ASP A 8 -1.91 -8.47 6.39
N PHE A 9 -2.26 -9.75 6.60
CA PHE A 9 -1.75 -10.85 5.80
C PHE A 9 -2.05 -10.68 4.31
N ASP A 10 -3.29 -10.32 3.98
CA ASP A 10 -3.71 -10.10 2.60
C ASP A 10 -2.96 -8.92 1.97
N GLY A 11 -2.82 -7.81 2.71
CA GLY A 11 -2.09 -6.63 2.25
C GLY A 11 -0.60 -6.91 1.97
N LEU A 12 0.05 -7.69 2.84
CA LEU A 12 1.44 -8.11 2.64
C LEU A 12 1.58 -9.12 1.48
N GLY A 13 0.70 -10.12 1.42
CA GLY A 13 0.73 -11.15 0.37
C GLY A 13 0.54 -10.57 -1.02
N CYS A 14 -0.43 -9.67 -1.18
CA CYS A 14 -0.64 -8.97 -2.45
C CYS A 14 0.56 -8.10 -2.82
N ALA A 15 1.14 -7.38 -1.85
CA ALA A 15 2.28 -6.51 -2.10
C ALA A 15 3.53 -7.29 -2.53
N ALA A 16 3.76 -8.47 -1.94
CA ALA A 16 4.86 -9.35 -2.34
C ALA A 16 4.70 -9.84 -3.79
N LEU A 17 3.50 -10.30 -4.17
CA LEU A 17 3.23 -10.74 -5.54
C LEU A 17 3.39 -9.60 -6.56
N LEU A 18 2.84 -8.42 -6.25
CA LEU A 18 2.93 -7.24 -7.11
C LEU A 18 4.37 -6.73 -7.27
N LYS A 19 5.21 -6.91 -6.23
CA LYS A 19 6.63 -6.57 -6.30
C LYS A 19 7.39 -7.54 -7.20
N GLU A 20 7.10 -8.83 -7.10
CA GLU A 20 7.74 -9.88 -7.91
C GLU A 20 7.49 -9.70 -9.41
N VAL A 21 6.25 -9.33 -9.79
CA VAL A 21 5.91 -9.05 -11.20
C VAL A 21 6.32 -7.65 -11.68
N GLY A 22 7.01 -6.87 -10.86
CA GLY A 22 7.53 -5.55 -11.23
C GLY A 22 6.47 -4.46 -11.39
N VAL A 23 5.28 -4.61 -10.80
CA VAL A 23 4.19 -3.62 -10.91
C VAL A 23 4.39 -2.46 -9.93
N ILE A 24 5.05 -2.69 -8.79
CA ILE A 24 5.26 -1.69 -7.73
C ILE A 24 6.72 -1.55 -7.33
N ASP A 25 7.12 -0.33 -6.98
CA ASP A 25 8.49 -0.02 -6.58
C ASP A 25 8.62 0.07 -5.06
N ASN A 26 7.60 0.61 -4.41
CA ASN A 26 7.57 0.87 -2.99
C ASN A 26 6.17 0.60 -2.40
N ILE A 27 6.16 0.22 -1.12
CA ILE A 27 4.97 -0.13 -0.35
C ILE A 27 4.95 0.78 0.87
N LYS A 28 3.79 1.36 1.17
CA LYS A 28 3.54 2.06 2.43
C LYS A 28 2.31 1.46 3.09
N PHE A 29 2.51 0.91 4.28
CA PHE A 29 1.41 0.44 5.11
C PHE A 29 0.70 1.61 5.77
N VAL A 30 -0.63 1.58 5.74
CA VAL A 30 -1.48 2.66 6.24
C VAL A 30 -2.63 2.10 7.06
N HIS A 31 -3.00 2.82 8.12
CA HIS A 31 -4.25 2.54 8.81
C HIS A 31 -5.42 3.17 8.01
N PRO A 32 -6.58 2.50 7.84
CA PRO A 32 -7.69 3.03 7.05
C PRO A 32 -8.16 4.42 7.51
N LYS A 33 -8.11 4.66 8.83
CA LYS A 33 -8.44 5.96 9.43
C LYS A 33 -7.53 7.08 8.93
N ASP A 34 -6.25 6.85 8.72
CA ASP A 34 -5.32 7.91 8.28
C ASP A 34 -5.55 8.29 6.82
N VAL A 35 -6.04 7.36 6.00
CA VAL A 35 -6.47 7.64 4.62
C VAL A 35 -7.77 8.44 4.63
N GLN A 36 -8.73 8.07 5.47
CA GLN A 36 -10.02 8.78 5.63
C GLN A 36 -9.85 10.20 6.18
N ASP A 37 -8.97 10.36 7.18
CA ASP A 37 -8.64 11.64 7.78
C ASP A 37 -7.75 12.51 6.86
N GLY A 38 -7.35 12.03 5.68
CA GLY A 38 -6.49 12.75 4.74
C GLY A 38 -5.04 12.94 5.20
N LYS A 39 -4.61 12.21 6.24
CA LYS A 39 -3.23 12.22 6.78
C LYS A 39 -2.23 11.51 5.86
N VAL A 40 -2.73 10.63 4.99
CA VAL A 40 -1.94 9.99 3.94
C VAL A 40 -2.31 10.59 2.60
N GLU A 41 -1.33 11.22 1.97
CA GLU A 41 -1.46 11.67 0.59
C GLU A 41 -1.50 10.46 -0.35
N ALA A 42 -2.65 10.25 -0.99
CA ALA A 42 -2.89 9.16 -1.96
C ALA A 42 -2.84 9.61 -3.42
N LYS A 43 -2.71 10.92 -3.67
CA LYS A 43 -2.61 11.49 -5.02
C LYS A 43 -1.15 11.59 -5.47
N SER A 44 -0.98 11.56 -6.78
CA SER A 44 0.26 11.81 -7.52
C SER A 44 0.54 13.31 -7.64
#